data_AF-A0A8J4Y8P9-F1
#
_entry.id   AF-A0A8J4Y8P9-F1
#
_cell.length_a   1.000
_cell.length_b   1.000
_cell.length_c   1.000
_cell.angle_alpha   90.00
_cell.angle_beta   90.00
_cell.angle_gamma   90.00
#
_symmetry.space_group_name_H-M   'P 1'
#
loop_
_entity.id
_entity.type
_entity.pdbx_description
1 polymer ?
#
loop_
_entity_poly.entity_id
_entity_poly.type
_entity_poly.pdbx_seq_one_letter_code
_entity_poly.pdbx_strand_id
1 'polypeptide(L)'
;MGFNQRAVLPLSIKPHVFTNLAWDNIDRLEETLTGKGTSHRVNGIAVQTKFYGPYPPRPELPRIDKLKQRSVNIEHEELEVYLACARVGPQPLPTNESHILEAQESAQVVGNKNLVWVLARQTKSDCQTIPSWTGFNIKTRDQESISEDVVGYLPTINAPATALTTVYEIIKQSDLIRKELSLDTIVVVMDQALYAKAVEKEK
;
A
#
# COMPACT_ATOMS: atom_id res chain seq x y z
N MET A 1 -8.18 -1.84 -31.95
CA MET A 1 -8.37 -3.10 -31.19
C MET A 1 -7.89 -2.82 -29.78
N GLY A 2 -8.81 -2.74 -28.81
CA GLY A 2 -8.49 -2.30 -27.43
C GLY A 2 -7.95 -3.45 -26.60
N PHE A 3 -6.69 -3.34 -26.17
CA PHE A 3 -6.13 -4.22 -25.15
C PHE A 3 -6.83 -3.93 -23.80
N ASN A 4 -7.12 -5.00 -23.05
CA ASN A 4 -7.91 -5.00 -21.81
C ASN A 4 -7.53 -3.84 -20.84
N GLN A 5 -8.35 -2.80 -20.81
CA GLN A 5 -8.26 -1.68 -19.85
C GLN A 5 -8.90 -1.99 -18.48
N ARG A 6 -8.88 -3.25 -18.04
CA ARG A 6 -9.47 -3.64 -16.75
C ARG A 6 -8.38 -3.95 -15.74
N ALA A 7 -8.43 -3.28 -14.60
CA ALA A 7 -7.59 -3.63 -13.47
C ALA A 7 -7.99 -5.02 -12.95
N VAL A 8 -7.02 -5.90 -12.73
CA VAL A 8 -7.26 -7.20 -12.09
C VAL A 8 -7.44 -6.96 -10.60
N LEU A 9 -8.69 -7.00 -10.14
CA LEU A 9 -9.04 -6.78 -8.75
C LEU A 9 -9.40 -8.07 -8.03
N PRO A 10 -8.96 -8.25 -6.77
CA PRO A 10 -9.41 -9.36 -5.94
C PRO A 10 -10.91 -9.29 -5.69
N LEU A 11 -11.56 -10.45 -5.72
CA LEU A 11 -13.00 -10.59 -5.49
C LEU A 11 -13.48 -10.08 -4.10
N SER A 12 -12.54 -9.97 -3.17
CA SER A 12 -12.77 -9.43 -1.83
C SER A 12 -13.02 -7.91 -1.85
N ILE A 13 -12.51 -7.20 -2.86
CA ILE A 13 -12.66 -5.75 -3.02
C ILE A 13 -13.97 -5.47 -3.76
N LYS A 14 -14.78 -4.55 -3.20
CA LYS A 14 -16.13 -4.23 -3.69
C LYS A 14 -16.20 -2.85 -4.31
N PRO A 15 -16.98 -2.65 -5.37
CA PRO A 15 -17.16 -1.33 -5.97
C PRO A 15 -17.96 -0.42 -5.02
N HIS A 16 -17.83 0.90 -5.19
CA HIS A 16 -18.51 1.96 -4.42
C HIS A 16 -18.11 2.02 -2.94
N VAL A 17 -17.07 1.28 -2.53
CA VAL A 17 -16.50 1.32 -1.18
C VAL A 17 -15.20 2.09 -1.23
N PHE A 18 -15.04 3.07 -0.34
CA PHE A 18 -13.79 3.81 -0.20
C PHE A 18 -12.62 2.85 -0.03
N THR A 19 -11.57 3.06 -0.83
CA THR A 19 -10.45 2.13 -0.95
C THR A 19 -9.14 2.87 -0.83
N ASN A 20 -8.26 2.36 0.04
CA ASN A 20 -6.88 2.78 0.11
C ASN A 20 -6.03 1.78 -0.67
N LEU A 21 -5.18 2.25 -1.58
CA LEU A 21 -4.16 1.45 -2.23
C LEU A 21 -2.83 1.71 -1.54
N ALA A 22 -2.10 0.67 -1.18
CA ALA A 22 -0.73 0.80 -0.70
C ALA A 22 0.20 0.04 -1.63
N TRP A 23 1.19 0.75 -2.18
CA TRP A 23 2.22 0.19 -3.05
C TRP A 23 3.58 0.27 -2.36
N ASP A 24 4.29 -0.85 -2.40
CA ASP A 24 5.59 -0.97 -1.75
C ASP A 24 6.58 -1.75 -2.62
N ASN A 25 7.87 -1.54 -2.40
CA ASN A 25 8.90 -2.30 -3.06
C ASN A 25 9.01 -3.70 -2.43
N ILE A 26 9.22 -4.72 -3.27
CA ILE A 26 9.66 -6.04 -2.84
C ILE A 26 11.12 -6.17 -3.24
N ASP A 27 11.99 -6.10 -2.25
CA ASP A 27 13.38 -6.50 -2.39
C ASP A 27 13.50 -7.98 -2.05
N ARG A 28 13.50 -8.84 -3.08
CA ARG A 28 13.98 -10.20 -2.89
C ARG A 28 15.51 -10.17 -2.89
N LEU A 29 16.09 -10.37 -1.71
CA LEU A 29 17.51 -10.68 -1.53
C LEU A 29 17.81 -12.07 -2.10
N GLU A 30 17.79 -12.21 -3.42
CA GLU A 30 18.32 -13.40 -4.08
C GLU A 30 19.85 -13.32 -3.95
N GLU A 31 20.46 -14.24 -3.19
CA GLU A 31 21.90 -14.44 -3.18
C GLU A 31 22.32 -14.99 -4.55
N THR A 32 22.55 -14.09 -5.51
CA THR A 32 23.23 -14.47 -6.74
C THR A 32 24.73 -14.53 -6.47
N LEU A 33 25.40 -15.55 -7.02
CA LEU A 33 26.86 -15.73 -6.87
C LEU A 33 27.69 -14.52 -7.35
N THR A 34 27.06 -13.59 -8.07
CA THR A 34 27.67 -12.37 -8.62
C THR A 34 27.27 -11.10 -7.87
N GLY A 35 26.36 -11.16 -6.90
CA GLY A 35 25.74 -10.00 -6.26
C GLY A 35 24.90 -9.12 -7.20
N LYS A 36 24.76 -9.51 -8.49
CA LYS A 36 23.91 -8.86 -9.49
C LYS A 36 22.64 -9.70 -9.67
N GLY A 37 21.47 -9.09 -9.54
CA GLY A 37 20.19 -9.76 -9.78
C GLY A 37 19.21 -9.74 -8.61
N THR A 38 19.24 -8.73 -7.76
CA THR A 38 18.11 -8.44 -6.88
C THR A 38 16.88 -8.17 -7.75
N SER A 39 15.87 -9.04 -7.68
CA SER A 39 14.57 -8.79 -8.29
C SER A 39 13.90 -7.66 -7.53
N HIS A 40 14.13 -6.41 -7.97
CA HIS A 40 13.36 -5.25 -7.51
C HIS A 40 12.01 -5.28 -8.20
N ARG A 41 10.97 -5.60 -7.44
CA ARG A 41 9.58 -5.61 -7.92
C ARG A 41 8.75 -4.64 -7.09
N VAL A 42 7.55 -4.36 -7.55
CA VAL A 42 6.58 -3.57 -6.77
C VAL A 42 5.33 -4.39 -6.56
N ASN A 43 4.78 -4.33 -5.35
CA ASN A 43 3.53 -5.01 -5.02
C ASN A 43 2.54 -4.04 -4.40
N GLY A 44 1.26 -4.33 -4.60
CA GLY A 44 0.18 -3.50 -4.13
C GLY A 44 -0.80 -4.27 -3.26
N ILE A 45 -1.44 -3.57 -2.32
CA ILE A 45 -2.63 -4.04 -1.63
C ILE A 45 -3.74 -3.00 -1.75
N ALA A 46 -4.97 -3.47 -1.81
CA ALA A 46 -6.18 -2.68 -1.66
C ALA A 46 -6.79 -2.97 -0.30
N VAL A 47 -7.12 -1.92 0.45
CA VAL A 47 -7.72 -2.00 1.79
C VAL A 47 -9.07 -1.31 1.77
N GLN A 48 -10.09 -2.03 2.22
CA GLN A 48 -11.45 -1.54 2.39
C GLN A 48 -11.95 -1.87 3.79
N THR A 49 -12.78 -1.00 4.37
CA THR A 49 -13.50 -1.35 5.59
C THR A 49 -14.43 -2.51 5.33
N LYS A 50 -14.50 -3.47 6.26
CA LYS A 50 -15.36 -4.65 6.13
C LYS A 50 -16.82 -4.22 6.09
N PHE A 51 -17.42 -4.35 4.92
CA PHE A 51 -18.83 -4.10 4.70
C PHE A 51 -19.65 -5.36 4.99
N TYR A 52 -20.66 -5.24 5.84
CA TYR A 52 -21.65 -6.30 6.08
C TYR A 52 -22.87 -6.07 5.19
N GLY A 53 -22.97 -6.82 4.09
CA GLY A 53 -24.11 -6.81 3.17
C GLY A 53 -24.33 -8.18 2.53
N PRO A 54 -25.36 -8.36 1.67
CA PRO A 54 -25.56 -9.62 0.97
C PRO A 54 -24.32 -9.92 0.14
N TYR A 55 -23.58 -10.97 0.52
CA TYR A 55 -22.40 -11.38 -0.20
C TYR A 55 -22.81 -11.74 -1.63
N PRO A 56 -22.20 -11.15 -2.68
CA PRO A 56 -22.35 -11.71 -4.01
C PRO A 56 -21.85 -13.16 -3.96
N PRO A 57 -22.48 -14.08 -4.73
CA PRO A 57 -22.06 -15.47 -4.77
C PRO A 57 -20.55 -15.53 -5.00
N ARG A 58 -19.84 -16.35 -4.21
CA ARG A 58 -18.42 -16.61 -4.45
C ARG A 58 -18.31 -17.15 -5.88
N PRO A 59 -17.62 -16.46 -6.80
CA PRO A 59 -17.31 -17.10 -8.06
C PRO A 59 -16.41 -18.30 -7.77
N GLU A 60 -16.68 -19.40 -8.45
CA GLU A 60 -15.86 -20.59 -8.32
C GLU A 60 -14.43 -20.23 -8.73
N LEU A 61 -13.47 -20.54 -7.85
CA LEU A 61 -12.07 -20.36 -8.18
C LEU A 61 -11.77 -21.26 -9.40
N PRO A 62 -11.06 -20.73 -10.43
CA PRO A 62 -10.68 -21.56 -11.55
C PRO A 62 -9.90 -22.77 -11.04
N ARG A 63 -10.30 -23.96 -11.50
CA ARG A 63 -9.61 -25.20 -11.18
C ARG A 63 -8.22 -25.14 -11.82
N ILE A 64 -7.19 -24.91 -11.00
CA ILE A 64 -5.80 -24.95 -11.45
C ILE A 64 -5.39 -26.42 -11.49
N ASP A 65 -5.40 -27.01 -12.68
CA ASP A 65 -4.85 -28.34 -12.87
C ASP A 65 -3.33 -28.30 -12.67
N LYS A 66 -2.84 -29.10 -11.72
CA LYS A 66 -1.41 -29.21 -11.45
C LYS A 66 -0.70 -29.79 -12.66
N LEU A 67 -0.04 -28.94 -13.44
CA LEU A 67 0.87 -29.39 -14.49
C LEU A 67 2.13 -29.98 -13.83
N LYS A 68 2.60 -31.13 -14.30
CA LYS A 68 3.92 -31.71 -13.93
C LYS A 68 5.09 -30.93 -14.58
N GLN A 69 4.89 -29.64 -14.85
CA GLN A 69 5.94 -28.77 -15.37
C GLN A 69 6.77 -28.25 -14.21
N ARG A 70 8.09 -28.40 -14.33
CA ARG A 70 9.07 -27.93 -13.36
C ARG A 70 9.48 -26.47 -13.59
N SER A 71 8.94 -25.85 -14.64
CA SER A 71 9.23 -24.48 -15.06
C SER A 71 7.92 -23.74 -15.30
N VAL A 72 7.91 -22.47 -14.95
CA VAL A 72 6.85 -21.52 -15.26
C VAL A 72 7.40 -20.60 -16.35
N ASN A 73 6.73 -20.52 -17.50
CA ASN A 73 7.02 -19.47 -18.47
C ASN A 73 6.49 -18.16 -17.88
N ILE A 74 7.41 -17.28 -17.47
CA ILE A 74 7.07 -15.94 -17.05
C ILE A 74 6.97 -15.11 -18.33
N GLU A 75 5.75 -14.77 -18.74
CA GLU A 75 5.58 -13.72 -19.74
C GLU A 75 6.10 -12.42 -19.11
N HIS A 76 7.18 -11.90 -19.66
CA HIS A 76 7.69 -10.58 -19.29
C HIS A 76 6.78 -9.54 -19.91
N GLU A 77 5.87 -8.99 -19.11
CA GLU A 77 5.09 -7.82 -19.50
C GLU A 77 6.04 -6.61 -19.52
N GLU A 78 6.44 -6.19 -20.71
CA GLU A 78 7.27 -4.99 -20.88
C GLU A 78 6.41 -3.75 -20.61
N LEU A 79 6.83 -2.95 -19.62
CA LEU A 79 6.18 -1.69 -19.30
C LEU A 79 6.40 -0.67 -20.45
N GLU A 80 5.38 0.12 -20.73
CA GLU A 80 5.49 1.24 -21.68
C GLU A 80 6.61 2.20 -21.24
N VAL A 81 7.43 2.63 -22.21
CA VAL A 81 8.54 3.55 -21.96
C VAL A 81 7.99 4.90 -21.51
N TYR A 82 8.44 5.35 -20.35
CA TYR A 82 8.11 6.67 -19.81
C TYR A 82 9.13 7.69 -20.32
N LEU A 83 8.66 8.69 -21.06
CA LEU A 83 9.46 9.83 -21.49
C LEU A 83 9.38 10.93 -20.43
N ALA A 84 10.45 11.12 -19.67
CA ALA A 84 10.49 12.12 -18.61
C ALA A 84 10.58 13.55 -19.19
N CYS A 85 9.71 14.44 -18.70
CA CYS A 85 9.80 15.88 -18.93
C CYS A 85 10.81 16.53 -17.96
N ALA A 86 11.06 17.83 -18.14
CA ALA A 86 11.93 18.61 -17.24
C ALA A 86 11.43 18.52 -15.79
N ARG A 87 12.37 18.34 -14.85
CA ARG A 87 12.06 18.14 -13.43
C ARG A 87 11.48 19.41 -12.82
N VAL A 88 10.31 19.30 -12.20
CA VAL A 88 9.69 20.36 -11.40
C VAL A 88 9.21 19.71 -10.10
N GLY A 89 9.61 20.27 -8.95
CA GLY A 89 9.20 19.74 -7.64
C GLY A 89 7.71 19.92 -7.37
N PRO A 90 7.15 19.26 -6.32
CA PRO A 90 5.77 19.45 -5.93
C PRO A 90 5.54 20.93 -5.60
N GLN A 91 4.40 21.46 -6.00
CA GLN A 91 3.95 22.71 -5.40
C GLN A 91 3.47 22.43 -3.97
N PRO A 92 3.78 23.30 -2.99
CA PRO A 92 3.21 23.19 -1.66
C PRO A 92 1.69 23.09 -1.77
N LEU A 93 1.11 22.03 -1.20
CA LEU A 93 -0.34 21.97 -1.05
C LEU A 93 -0.76 23.08 -0.09
N PRO A 94 -1.83 23.84 -0.39
CA PRO A 94 -2.37 24.79 0.56
C PRO A 94 -2.96 24.01 1.74
N THR A 95 -2.19 23.87 2.82
CA THR A 95 -2.65 23.24 4.05
C THR A 95 -3.47 24.24 4.85
N ASN A 96 -4.73 23.92 5.13
CA ASN A 96 -5.57 24.74 6.01
C ASN A 96 -4.96 24.77 7.42
N GLU A 97 -4.79 25.94 8.01
CA GLU A 97 -4.20 26.12 9.35
C GLU A 97 -4.93 25.31 10.43
N SER A 98 -6.24 25.10 10.27
CA SER A 98 -7.03 24.24 11.18
C SER A 98 -6.53 22.79 11.23
N HIS A 99 -6.18 22.20 10.10
CA HIS A 99 -5.61 20.84 10.05
C HIS A 99 -4.22 20.76 10.68
N ILE A 100 -3.44 21.85 10.66
CA ILE A 100 -2.13 21.90 11.31
C ILE A 100 -2.29 21.86 12.82
N LEU A 101 -3.23 22.64 13.37
CA LEU A 101 -3.52 22.66 14.80
C LEU A 101 -4.04 21.30 15.30
N GLU A 102 -4.99 20.70 14.59
CA GLU A 102 -5.50 19.35 14.91
C GLU A 102 -4.37 18.29 14.90
N ALA A 103 -3.48 18.35 13.90
CA ALA A 103 -2.33 17.46 13.81
C ALA A 103 -1.33 17.68 14.95
N GLN A 104 -1.09 18.93 15.36
CA GLN A 104 -0.20 19.27 16.47
C GLN A 104 -0.76 18.79 17.82
N GLU A 105 -2.04 19.01 18.09
CA GLU A 105 -2.70 18.51 19.30
C GLU A 105 -2.65 16.98 19.37
N SER A 106 -2.99 16.31 18.27
CA SER A 106 -2.92 14.85 18.15
C SER A 106 -1.48 14.34 18.37
N ALA A 107 -0.49 15.00 17.79
CA ALA A 107 0.93 14.65 17.95
C ALA A 107 1.39 14.82 19.40
N GLN A 108 0.93 15.84 20.11
CA GLN A 108 1.27 16.06 21.51
C GLN A 108 0.70 14.96 22.41
N VAL A 109 -0.55 14.54 22.18
CA VAL A 109 -1.18 13.43 22.91
C VAL A 109 -0.40 12.13 22.69
N VAL A 110 -0.04 11.82 21.45
CA VAL A 110 0.77 10.63 21.11
C VAL A 110 2.17 10.71 21.73
N GLY A 111 2.81 11.89 21.71
CA GLY A 111 4.11 12.12 22.34
C GLY A 111 4.08 11.85 23.85
N ASN A 112 3.08 12.35 24.55
CA ASN A 112 2.89 12.11 25.98
C ASN A 112 2.65 10.62 26.26
N LYS A 113 1.82 9.95 25.45
CA LYS A 113 1.55 8.51 25.57
C LYS A 113 2.81 7.66 25.39
N ASN A 114 3.66 8.02 24.42
CA ASN A 114 4.95 7.38 24.21
C ASN A 114 5.89 7.59 25.40
N LEU A 115 5.95 8.81 25.95
CA LEU A 115 6.77 9.11 27.12
C LEU A 115 6.34 8.28 28.33
N VAL A 116 5.03 8.19 28.59
CA VAL A 116 4.47 7.36 29.66
C VAL A 116 4.84 5.89 29.46
N TRP A 117 4.75 5.36 28.24
CA TRP A 117 5.15 3.98 27.95
C TRP A 117 6.64 3.72 28.24
N VAL A 118 7.53 4.62 27.81
CA VAL A 118 8.97 4.51 28.05
C VAL A 118 9.28 4.53 29.55
N LEU A 119 8.74 5.51 30.29
CA LEU A 119 8.95 5.64 31.73
C LEU A 119 8.38 4.44 32.51
N ALA A 120 7.18 3.98 32.15
CA ALA A 120 6.57 2.81 32.76
C ALA A 120 7.40 1.54 32.54
N ARG A 121 8.07 1.40 31.38
CA ARG A 121 8.99 0.28 31.16
C ARG A 121 10.31 0.46 31.92
N GLN A 122 10.85 1.67 32.04
CA GLN A 122 12.15 1.87 32.68
C GLN A 122 12.12 1.74 34.22
N THR A 123 10.97 1.95 34.85
CA THR A 123 10.83 1.95 36.33
C THR A 123 11.05 0.58 36.99
N LYS A 124 10.79 -0.53 36.28
CA LYS A 124 11.05 -1.90 36.75
C LYS A 124 11.58 -2.77 35.61
N SER A 125 12.79 -2.47 35.15
CA SER A 125 13.46 -3.23 34.08
C SER A 125 13.55 -4.72 34.39
N ASP A 126 13.83 -5.07 35.65
CA ASP A 126 14.18 -6.43 36.06
C ASP A 126 12.96 -7.35 36.17
N CYS A 127 11.76 -6.78 36.26
CA CYS A 127 10.48 -7.48 36.32
C CYS A 127 9.43 -6.73 35.47
N GLN A 128 9.72 -6.62 34.18
CA GLN A 128 8.91 -5.86 33.23
C GLN A 128 7.51 -6.44 33.03
N THR A 129 6.48 -5.74 33.51
CA THR A 129 5.06 -6.14 33.34
C THR A 129 4.32 -5.30 32.30
N ILE A 130 4.93 -4.20 31.84
CA ILE A 130 4.35 -3.34 30.82
C ILE A 130 4.59 -3.98 29.44
N PRO A 131 3.53 -4.15 28.62
CA PRO A 131 3.65 -4.72 27.30
C PRO A 131 4.58 -3.90 26.37
N SER A 132 4.98 -4.52 25.27
CA SER A 132 5.64 -3.80 24.18
C SER A 132 4.76 -2.66 23.65
N TRP A 133 5.36 -1.76 22.86
CA TRP A 133 4.70 -0.53 22.40
C TRP A 133 3.31 -0.78 21.79
N THR A 134 3.19 -1.79 20.93
CA THR A 134 1.91 -2.19 20.33
C THR A 134 0.89 -2.61 21.38
N GLY A 135 1.26 -3.53 22.28
CA GLY A 135 0.35 -4.01 23.31
C GLY A 135 -0.06 -2.93 24.32
N PHE A 136 0.85 -1.98 24.61
CA PHE A 136 0.53 -0.82 25.43
C PHE A 136 -0.52 0.06 24.73
N ASN A 137 -0.31 0.39 23.46
CA ASN A 137 -1.26 1.21 22.70
C ASN A 137 -2.63 0.54 22.56
N ILE A 138 -2.69 -0.78 22.35
CA ILE A 138 -3.94 -1.54 22.33
C ILE A 138 -4.66 -1.45 23.68
N LYS A 139 -3.95 -1.66 24.80
CA LYS A 139 -4.54 -1.61 26.15
C LYS A 139 -5.02 -0.21 26.57
N THR A 140 -4.41 0.83 26.03
CA THR A 140 -4.61 2.23 26.42
C THR A 140 -5.31 3.04 25.35
N ARG A 141 -5.81 2.40 24.28
CA ARG A 141 -6.71 3.09 23.37
C ARG A 141 -8.09 3.16 24.04
N ASP A 142 -8.73 4.31 23.92
CA ASP A 142 -10.10 4.50 24.38
C ASP A 142 -11.06 3.64 23.54
N GLN A 143 -12.32 3.55 23.96
CA GLN A 143 -13.39 2.69 23.42
C GLN A 143 -13.79 3.02 21.96
N GLU A 144 -12.84 3.19 21.05
CA GLU A 144 -13.09 3.34 19.63
C GLU A 144 -13.48 1.98 19.05
N SER A 145 -14.60 1.89 18.35
CA SER A 145 -14.96 0.68 17.62
C SER A 145 -13.91 0.37 16.55
N ILE A 146 -13.18 -0.76 16.67
CA ILE A 146 -12.38 -1.28 15.55
C ILE A 146 -13.37 -1.88 14.57
N SER A 147 -13.43 -1.30 13.37
CA SER A 147 -13.95 -2.02 12.22
C SER A 147 -12.82 -2.86 11.64
N GLU A 148 -13.12 -4.12 11.33
CA GLU A 148 -12.17 -4.95 10.59
C GLU A 148 -12.04 -4.44 9.16
N ASP A 149 -10.86 -4.59 8.57
CA ASP A 149 -10.62 -4.28 7.15
C ASP A 149 -10.47 -5.57 6.32
N VAL A 150 -10.85 -5.46 5.05
CA VAL A 150 -10.61 -6.46 4.02
C VAL A 150 -9.41 -6.04 3.21
N VAL A 151 -8.41 -6.92 3.13
CA VAL A 151 -7.20 -6.72 2.33
C VAL A 151 -7.26 -7.59 1.07
N GLY A 152 -7.02 -6.97 -0.07
CA GLY A 152 -6.88 -7.64 -1.37
C GLY A 152 -5.49 -7.40 -1.95
N TYR A 153 -4.79 -8.47 -2.33
CA TYR A 153 -3.48 -8.37 -2.97
C TYR A 153 -3.62 -8.04 -4.46
N LEU A 154 -2.98 -6.97 -4.90
CA LEU A 154 -2.93 -6.59 -6.30
C LEU A 154 -1.85 -7.38 -7.05
N PRO A 155 -1.94 -7.46 -8.39
CA PRO A 155 -0.88 -8.06 -9.20
C PRO A 155 0.47 -7.37 -8.96
N THR A 156 1.53 -8.17 -8.86
CA THR A 156 2.91 -7.68 -8.74
C THR A 156 3.36 -7.08 -10.06
N ILE A 157 3.90 -5.86 -10.01
CA ILE A 157 4.57 -5.23 -11.15
C ILE A 157 6.01 -5.74 -11.17
N ASN A 158 6.36 -6.49 -12.21
CA ASN A 158 7.69 -7.11 -12.37
C ASN A 158 8.71 -6.11 -12.95
N ALA A 159 8.84 -4.94 -12.31
CA ALA A 159 9.77 -3.89 -12.68
C ALA A 159 10.36 -3.21 -11.44
N PRO A 160 11.59 -2.66 -11.54
CA PRO A 160 12.26 -2.03 -10.41
C PRO A 160 11.50 -0.81 -9.91
N ALA A 161 11.29 -0.72 -8.59
CA ALA A 161 10.67 0.42 -7.91
C ALA A 161 11.37 1.75 -8.20
N THR A 162 12.67 1.71 -8.52
CA THR A 162 13.49 2.88 -8.83
C THR A 162 13.25 3.47 -10.23
N ALA A 163 12.58 2.74 -11.14
CA ALA A 163 12.31 3.22 -12.49
C ALA A 163 11.03 4.05 -12.54
N LEU A 164 11.09 5.20 -13.23
CA LEU A 164 9.93 6.09 -13.43
C LEU A 164 8.81 5.41 -14.22
N THR A 165 9.13 4.44 -15.09
CA THR A 165 8.14 3.59 -15.78
C THR A 165 7.29 2.81 -14.80
N THR A 166 7.91 2.22 -13.78
CA THR A 166 7.23 1.47 -12.73
C THR A 166 6.31 2.38 -11.93
N VAL A 167 6.79 3.56 -11.54
CA VAL A 167 5.98 4.55 -10.82
C VAL A 167 4.82 5.07 -11.68
N TYR A 168 5.06 5.24 -12.98
CA TYR A 168 4.01 5.59 -13.92
C TYR A 168 2.92 4.52 -13.96
N GLU A 169 3.32 3.25 -14.03
CA GLU A 169 2.42 2.10 -14.03
C GLU A 169 1.62 1.99 -12.72
N ILE A 170 2.25 2.20 -11.55
CA ILE A 170 1.55 2.24 -10.26
C ILE A 170 0.37 3.23 -10.28
N ILE A 171 0.61 4.45 -10.78
CA ILE A 171 -0.42 5.49 -10.85
C ILE A 171 -1.50 5.12 -11.88
N LYS A 172 -1.10 4.57 -13.04
CA LYS A 172 -2.03 4.11 -14.08
C LYS A 172 -2.94 3.00 -13.56
N GLN A 173 -2.39 1.99 -12.90
CA GLN A 173 -3.14 0.91 -12.25
C GLN A 173 -4.06 1.45 -11.17
N SER A 174 -3.59 2.40 -10.36
CA SER A 174 -4.41 3.02 -9.31
C SER A 174 -5.62 3.77 -9.88
N ASP A 175 -5.46 4.51 -10.98
CA ASP A 175 -6.57 5.18 -11.67
C ASP A 175 -7.53 4.19 -12.35
N LEU A 176 -7.01 3.10 -12.93
CA LEU A 176 -7.84 2.02 -13.47
C LEU A 176 -8.68 1.36 -12.37
N ILE A 177 -8.08 1.08 -11.21
CA ILE A 177 -8.79 0.53 -10.04
C ILE A 177 -9.87 1.50 -9.56
N ARG A 178 -9.56 2.80 -9.45
CA ARG A 178 -10.54 3.83 -9.08
C ARG A 178 -11.76 3.81 -9.99
N LYS A 179 -11.53 3.73 -11.30
CA LYS A 179 -12.59 3.64 -12.32
C LYS A 179 -13.40 2.34 -12.20
N GLU A 180 -12.74 1.20 -12.07
CA GLU A 180 -13.40 -0.12 -11.92
C GLU A 180 -14.25 -0.17 -10.64
N LEU A 181 -13.79 0.48 -9.56
CA LEU A 181 -14.53 0.59 -8.30
C LEU A 181 -15.59 1.69 -8.31
N SER A 182 -15.75 2.45 -9.41
CA SER A 182 -16.70 3.57 -9.51
C SER A 182 -16.51 4.62 -8.41
N LEU A 183 -15.25 4.93 -8.09
CA LEU A 183 -14.89 5.92 -7.09
C LEU A 183 -14.54 7.25 -7.76
N ASP A 184 -14.97 8.35 -7.15
CA ASP A 184 -14.56 9.69 -7.59
C ASP A 184 -13.07 9.93 -7.30
N THR A 185 -12.66 9.62 -6.06
CA THR A 185 -11.29 9.76 -5.57
C THR A 185 -10.79 8.42 -4.99
N ILE A 186 -9.49 8.15 -5.12
CA ILE A 186 -8.82 7.03 -4.46
C ILE A 186 -7.56 7.53 -3.75
N VAL A 187 -7.24 6.96 -2.59
CA VAL A 187 -6.00 7.29 -1.88
C VAL A 187 -4.94 6.26 -2.23
N VAL A 188 -3.77 6.76 -2.64
CA VAL A 188 -2.61 5.93 -2.96
C VAL A 188 -1.50 6.26 -1.97
N VAL A 189 -1.14 5.27 -1.16
CA VAL A 189 -0.03 5.31 -0.22
C VAL A 189 1.15 4.62 -0.88
N MET A 190 2.31 5.24 -0.79
CA MET A 190 3.57 4.71 -1.29
C MET A 190 4.63 4.82 -0.19
N ASP A 191 5.65 3.97 -0.26
CA ASP A 191 6.86 4.21 0.52
C ASP A 191 7.49 5.57 0.13
N GLN A 192 8.39 6.09 0.97
CA GLN A 192 8.96 7.41 0.76
C GLN A 192 9.74 7.51 -0.56
N ALA A 193 10.42 6.44 -0.97
CA ALA A 193 11.24 6.43 -2.18
C ALA A 193 10.37 6.46 -3.45
N LEU A 194 9.30 5.66 -3.51
CA LEU A 194 8.32 5.68 -4.60
C LEU A 194 7.54 7.00 -4.61
N TYR A 195 7.13 7.51 -3.45
CA TYR A 195 6.40 8.77 -3.37
C TYR A 195 7.22 9.94 -3.93
N ALA A 196 8.50 10.04 -3.53
CA ALA A 196 9.39 11.08 -4.04
C ALA A 196 9.49 11.04 -5.58
N LYS A 197 9.47 9.84 -6.18
CA LYS A 197 9.47 9.64 -7.63
C LYS A 197 8.11 9.94 -8.28
N ALA A 198 7.02 9.61 -7.62
CA ALA A 198 5.67 9.89 -8.12
C ALA A 198 5.42 11.39 -8.19
N VAL A 199 5.91 12.13 -7.21
CA VAL A 199 5.84 13.58 -7.17
C VAL A 199 6.63 14.25 -8.31
N GLU A 200 7.72 13.64 -8.79
CA GLU A 200 8.43 14.13 -9.98
C GLU A 200 7.55 14.10 -11.25
N LYS A 201 6.43 13.35 -11.25
CA LYS A 201 5.55 13.11 -12.39
C LYS A 201 4.26 13.95 -12.39
N GLU A 202 3.73 14.39 -11.25
CA GLU A 202 2.48 15.16 -11.19
C GLU A 202 2.66 16.62 -11.67
N LYS A 203 2.85 16.78 -13.00
CA LYS A 203 2.41 17.92 -13.83
C LYS A 203 2.69 17.70 -15.32
#